data_AF-A0A1M5KBZ5-F1
#
_entry.id   AF-A0A1M5KBZ5-F1
#
_cell.length_a   1.000
_cell.length_b   1.000
_cell.length_c   1.000
_cell.angle_alpha   90.00
_cell.angle_beta   90.00
_cell.angle_gamma   90.00
#
_symmetry.space_group_name_H-M   'P 1'
#
loop_
_entity.id
_entity.type
_entity.pdbx_description
1 polymer ?
#
loop_
_entity_poly.entity_id
_entity_poly.type
_entity_poly.pdbx_seq_one_letter_code
_entity_poly.pdbx_strand_id
1 'polypeptide(L)' 'MKFIKEEDEERRDYIFQKDKKTIFTTRFVVVALAILIVALIFSYNYLK' A
#
# COMPACT_ATOMS: atom_id res chain seq x y z
N MET A 1 20.10 -3.50 13.59
CA MET A 1 18.82 -3.39 12.87
C MET A 1 18.17 -2.08 13.27
N LYS A 2 17.87 -1.18 12.32
CA LYS A 2 17.25 0.11 12.63
C LYS A 2 15.73 -0.03 12.42
N PHE A 3 14.92 0.69 13.20
CA PHE A 3 13.47 0.61 13.08
C PHE A 3 12.92 1.36 11.85
N ILE A 4 13.56 2.47 11.47
CA ILE A 4 13.10 3.36 10.39
C ILE A 4 14.27 3.63 9.44
N LYS A 5 14.05 3.44 8.14
CA LYS A 5 15.00 3.81 7.06
C LYS A 5 14.97 5.31 6.80
N GLU A 6 16.13 5.94 6.68
CA GLU A 6 16.29 7.33 6.22
C GLU A 6 16.70 7.38 4.74
N GLU A 7 16.42 8.49 4.04
CA GLU A 7 16.54 8.59 2.57
C GLU A 7 17.99 8.38 2.07
N ASP A 8 18.97 8.70 2.91
CA ASP A 8 20.41 8.73 2.67
C ASP A 8 21.17 7.48 3.18
N GLU A 9 20.48 6.49 3.75
CA GLU A 9 21.13 5.26 4.25
C GLU A 9 21.18 4.14 3.19
N GLU A 10 22.40 3.70 2.83
CA GLU A 10 22.64 2.59 1.90
C GLU A 10 22.26 1.19 2.43
N ARG A 11 22.16 1.04 3.75
CA ARG A 11 21.90 -0.24 4.40
C ARG A 11 20.45 -0.68 4.12
N ARG A 12 20.08 -1.96 4.30
CA ARG A 12 18.69 -2.42 4.00
C ARG A 12 17.97 -3.08 5.18
N ASP A 13 18.55 -3.01 6.36
CA ASP A 13 18.11 -3.76 7.54
C ASP A 13 17.08 -2.96 8.36
N TYR A 14 15.96 -2.61 7.73
CA TYR A 14 14.90 -1.76 8.29
C TYR A 14 13.54 -2.43 8.30
N ILE A 15 12.82 -2.31 9.42
CA ILE A 15 11.45 -2.81 9.56
C ILE A 15 10.46 -1.89 8.83
N PHE A 16 10.64 -0.57 8.94
CA PHE A 16 9.80 0.42 8.26
C PHE A 16 10.64 1.30 7.34
N GLN A 17 10.23 1.39 6.08
CA GLN A 17 10.83 2.32 5.12
C GLN A 17 10.07 3.65 5.17
N LYS A 18 10.77 4.75 5.53
CA LYS A 18 10.23 6.12 5.47
C LYS A 18 10.23 6.70 4.05
N ASP A 19 10.32 5.83 3.05
CA ASP A 19 10.35 6.22 1.64
C ASP A 19 8.96 6.73 1.25
N LYS A 20 8.89 7.99 0.79
CA LYS A 20 7.65 8.59 0.29
C LYS A 20 7.03 7.76 -0.84
N LYS A 21 7.88 7.09 -1.63
CA LYS A 21 7.45 6.14 -2.68
C LYS A 21 6.75 4.92 -2.10
N THR A 22 7.25 4.34 -1.01
CA THR A 22 6.62 3.18 -0.35
C THR A 22 5.26 3.57 0.22
N ILE A 23 5.16 4.70 0.91
CA ILE A 23 3.88 5.20 1.45
C ILE A 23 2.89 5.49 0.32
N PHE A 24 3.35 6.10 -0.78
CA PHE A 24 2.52 6.36 -1.95
C PHE A 24 1.99 5.08 -2.59
N THR A 25 2.87 4.10 -2.85
CA THR A 25 2.49 2.81 -3.43
C THR A 25 1.54 2.05 -2.52
N THR A 26 1.80 2.01 -1.21
CA THR A 26 0.88 1.37 -0.25
C THR A 26 -0.50 2.04 -0.28
N ARG A 27 -0.55 3.38 -0.28
CA ARG A 27 -1.82 4.11 -0.37
C ARG A 27 -2.56 3.84 -1.67
N PHE A 28 -1.86 3.76 -2.80
CA PHE A 28 -2.42 3.39 -4.10
C PHE A 28 -3.04 2.00 -4.07
N VAL A 29 -2.31 1.00 -3.56
CA VAL A 29 -2.79 -0.39 -3.46
C VAL A 29 -4.04 -0.49 -2.59
N VAL A 30 -4.07 0.19 -1.44
CA VAL A 30 -5.24 0.21 -0.55
C VAL A 30 -6.47 0.80 -1.26
N VAL A 31 -6.32 1.92 -1.98
CA VAL A 31 -7.43 2.53 -2.73
C VAL A 31 -7.91 1.61 -3.86
N ALA A 32 -7.00 0.99 -4.61
CA ALA A 32 -7.34 0.05 -5.66
C ALA A 32 -8.13 -1.15 -5.11
N LEU A 33 -7.71 -1.71 -3.98
CA LEU A 33 -8.42 -2.81 -3.31
C LEU A 33 -9.82 -2.39 -2.87
N ALA A 34 -9.97 -1.20 -2.29
CA ALA A 34 -11.28 -0.67 -1.90
C ALA A 34 -12.23 -0.55 -3.10
N ILE A 35 -11.74 -0.04 -4.23
CA ILE A 35 -12.50 0.07 -5.47
C ILE A 35 -12.96 -1.32 -5.97
N LEU A 36 -12.07 -2.31 -5.93
CA LEU A 36 -12.40 -3.68 -6.34
C LEU A 36 -13.48 -4.33 -5.45
N ILE A 37 -13.41 -4.11 -4.14
CA ILE A 37 -14.45 -4.59 -3.21
C ILE A 37 -15.80 -3.96 -3.55
N VAL A 38 -15.83 -2.64 -3.77
CA VAL A 38 -17.05 -1.93 -4.16
C VAL A 38 -17.60 -2.45 -5.48
N ALA A 39 -16.73 -2.63 -6.49
CA ALA A 39 -17.12 -3.20 -7.78
C ALA A 39 -17.68 -4.63 -7.64
N LEU A 40 -17.10 -5.46 -6.78
CA LEU A 40 -17.62 -6.80 -6.49
C LEU A 40 -19.01 -6.75 -5.87
N ILE A 41 -19.26 -5.84 -4.92
CA ILE A 41 -20.59 -5.66 -4.31
C ILE A 41 -21.61 -5.25 -5.36
N PHE A 42 -21.29 -4.29 -6.23
CA PHE A 42 -22.19 -3.87 -7.31
C PHE A 42 -22.43 -4.99 -8.32
N SER A 43 -21.38 -5.69 -8.75
CA SER A 43 -21.49 -6.82 -9.66
C SER A 43 -22.36 -7.92 -9.08
N TYR A 44 -22.19 -8.25 -7.79
CA TYR A 44 -23.02 -9.22 -7.09
C TYR A 44 -24.50 -8.80 -7.04
N ASN A 45 -24.79 -7.53 -6.76
CA ASN A 45 -26.17 -7.03 -6.76
C ASN A 45 -26.78 -6.96 -8.16
N TYR A 46 -25.99 -6.69 -9.20
CA TYR A 46 -26.45 -6.66 -10.58
C TYR A 46 -26.73 -8.05 -11.15
N LEU A 47 -25.91 -9.05 -10.78
CA LEU A 47 -26.03 -10.42 -11.27
C LEU A 47 -27.04 -11.27 -10.48
N LYS A 48 -27.52 -10.76 -9.35
CA LYS A 48 -28.57 -11.37 -8.52
C LYS A 48 -29.95 -11.06 -9.11
#